data_AF-A0A1G5G0A5-F1
#
_entry.id   AF-A0A1G5G0A5-F1
#
_cell.length_a   1.000
_cell.length_b   1.000
_cell.length_c   1.000
_cell.angle_alpha   90.00
_cell.angle_beta   90.00
_cell.angle_gamma   90.00
#
_symmetry.space_group_name_H-M   'P 1'
#
loop_
_entity.id
_entity.type
_entity.pdbx_description
1 polymer ?
#
loop_
_entity_poly.entity_id
_entity_poly.type
_entity_poly.pdbx_seq_one_letter_code
_entity_poly.pdbx_strand_id
1 'polypeptide(L)'
;MAEYGNLTPALSAAVPRIVGVEGLSQSRNGLGQRFSATLMVDSAEPFTADELDAAAQAIWRALPWEPNAIALVAGVAGDGEPEPVDLRDAAADLEPMGFTNAGQGGVSLFDMSARYGAWTAPE
;
A
#
# COMPACT_ATOMS: atom_id res chain seq x y z
N MET A 1 5.45 -4.78 19.74
CA MET A 1 5.59 -4.47 18.31
C MET A 1 4.19 -4.24 17.76
N ALA A 2 4.03 -3.18 16.97
CA ALA A 2 2.76 -2.54 16.66
C ALA A 2 1.78 -3.44 15.89
N GLU A 3 0.48 -3.18 16.03
CA GLU A 3 -0.66 -3.79 15.32
C GLU A 3 -0.46 -3.94 13.79
N TYR A 4 0.46 -3.15 13.22
CA TYR A 4 0.78 -3.08 11.80
C TYR A 4 2.25 -3.38 11.45
N GLY A 5 3.10 -3.78 12.40
CA GLY A 5 4.55 -3.96 12.14
C GLY A 5 5.32 -2.64 11.93
N ASN A 6 6.55 -2.73 11.42
CA ASN A 6 7.43 -1.58 11.15
C ASN A 6 7.22 -1.06 9.71
N LEU A 7 6.03 -0.54 9.40
CA LEU A 7 5.64 -0.17 8.02
C LEU A 7 6.42 1.00 7.43
N THR A 8 6.51 2.13 8.13
CA THR A 8 7.19 3.32 7.60
C THR A 8 8.62 3.02 7.16
N PRO A 9 9.51 2.41 7.98
CA PRO A 9 10.87 2.13 7.53
C PRO A 9 10.91 1.06 6.42
N ALA A 10 10.00 0.08 6.42
CA ALA A 10 9.93 -0.92 5.35
C ALA A 10 9.53 -0.28 4.00
N LEU A 11 8.56 0.63 4.04
CA LEU A 11 8.06 1.34 2.87
C LEU A 11 9.07 2.36 2.34
N SER A 12 9.70 3.16 3.21
CA SER A 12 10.76 4.09 2.80
C SER A 12 11.99 3.36 2.25
N ALA A 13 12.29 2.15 2.72
CA ALA A 13 13.38 1.35 2.17
C ALA A 13 13.04 0.76 0.79
N ALA A 14 11.79 0.36 0.56
CA ALA A 14 11.32 -0.18 -0.71
C ALA A 14 11.09 0.90 -1.76
N VAL A 15 10.59 2.07 -1.34
CA VAL A 15 10.18 3.19 -2.18
C VAL A 15 10.65 4.50 -1.52
N PRO A 16 11.86 5.00 -1.86
CA PRO A 16 12.47 6.13 -1.16
C PRO A 16 11.65 7.42 -1.11
N ARG A 17 10.76 7.63 -2.10
CA ARG A 17 9.83 8.78 -2.12
C ARG A 17 8.73 8.72 -1.07
N ILE A 18 8.49 7.55 -0.45
CA ILE A 18 7.55 7.42 0.67
C ILE A 18 8.26 7.90 1.93
N VAL A 19 7.89 9.10 2.39
CA VAL A 19 8.46 9.75 3.57
C VAL A 19 7.65 9.49 4.84
N GLY A 20 6.43 8.97 4.71
CA GLY A 20 5.55 8.71 5.83
C GLY A 20 4.37 7.82 5.49
N VAL A 21 3.70 7.34 6.53
CA VAL A 21 2.48 6.53 6.42
C VAL A 21 1.51 6.97 7.49
N GLU A 22 0.28 7.25 7.09
CA GLU A 22 -0.79 7.75 7.96
C GLU A 22 -2.08 6.95 7.77
N GLY A 23 -3.06 7.16 8.64
CA GLY A 23 -4.40 6.57 8.47
C GLY A 23 -4.44 5.04 8.52
N LEU A 24 -3.46 4.40 9.18
CA LEU A 24 -3.37 2.95 9.32
C LEU A 24 -4.67 2.41 9.92
N SER A 25 -5.30 1.48 9.21
CA SER A 25 -6.49 0.80 9.72
C SER A 25 -6.59 -0.63 9.23
N GLN A 26 -7.16 -1.46 10.10
CA GLN A 26 -7.55 -2.83 9.80
C GLN A 26 -9.08 -2.91 9.77
N SER A 27 -9.63 -3.52 8.72
CA SER A 27 -11.07 -3.75 8.59
C SER A 27 -11.33 -5.14 8.03
N ARG A 28 -12.49 -5.72 8.30
CA ARG A 28 -12.87 -7.01 7.71
C ARG A 28 -13.74 -6.76 6.48
N ASN A 29 -13.30 -7.22 5.32
CA ASN A 29 -14.19 -7.36 4.16
C ASN A 29 -14.80 -8.78 4.21
N GLY A 30 -15.88 -9.06 3.47
CA GLY A 30 -16.51 -10.38 3.46
C GLY A 30 -15.61 -11.54 3.01
N LEU A 31 -14.37 -11.24 2.61
CA LEU A 31 -13.36 -12.17 2.08
C LEU A 31 -12.14 -12.34 3.00
N GLY A 32 -11.95 -11.48 4.01
CA GLY A 32 -10.80 -11.51 4.91
C GLY A 32 -10.45 -10.16 5.54
N GLN A 33 -9.21 -10.04 5.99
CA GLN A 33 -8.69 -8.79 6.57
C GLN A 33 -8.27 -7.83 5.45
N ARG A 34 -8.65 -6.57 5.55
CA ARG A 34 -8.20 -5.49 4.69
C ARG A 34 -7.35 -4.53 5.49
N PHE A 35 -6.14 -4.30 5.01
CA PHE A 35 -5.28 -3.21 5.46
C PHE A 35 -5.59 -1.95 4.65
N SER A 36 -5.63 -0.79 5.31
CA SER A 36 -5.73 0.50 4.64
C SER A 36 -4.68 1.47 5.18
N ALA A 37 -4.09 2.27 4.30
CA ALA A 37 -3.14 3.33 4.67
C ALA A 37 -3.13 4.47 3.64
N THR A 38 -2.68 5.64 4.11
CA THR A 38 -2.27 6.76 3.27
C THR A 38 -0.75 6.83 3.22
N LEU A 39 -0.18 6.79 2.02
CA LEU A 39 1.24 6.96 1.77
C LEU A 39 1.56 8.45 1.60
N MET A 40 2.44 8.98 2.43
CA MET A 40 2.92 10.35 2.32
C MET A 40 4.17 10.36 1.45
N VAL A 41 4.14 11.09 0.33
CA VAL A 41 5.25 11.17 -0.62
C VAL A 41 5.85 12.56 -0.72
N ASP A 42 7.11 12.64 -1.16
CA ASP A 42 7.83 13.92 -1.31
C ASP A 42 7.44 14.73 -2.56
N SER A 43 6.85 14.09 -3.58
CA SER A 43 6.46 14.73 -4.84
C SER A 43 5.08 14.25 -5.34
N ALA A 44 4.40 15.12 -6.10
CA ALA A 44 3.13 14.85 -6.76
C ALA A 44 3.26 13.98 -8.02
N GLU A 45 4.46 13.48 -8.32
CA GLU A 45 4.70 12.71 -9.54
C GLU A 45 3.89 11.40 -9.51
N PRO A 46 3.35 10.93 -10.64
CA PRO A 46 2.64 9.66 -10.68
C PRO A 46 3.50 8.51 -10.13
N PHE A 47 2.88 7.53 -9.47
CA PHE A 47 3.59 6.30 -9.14
C PHE A 47 3.87 5.51 -10.42
N THR A 48 5.02 4.85 -10.46
CA THR A 48 5.27 3.77 -11.40
C THR A 48 4.70 2.45 -10.86
N ALA A 49 4.48 1.49 -11.74
CA ALA A 49 4.07 0.14 -11.35
C ALA A 49 5.08 -0.51 -10.38
N ASP A 50 6.37 -0.36 -10.63
CA ASP A 50 7.43 -0.90 -9.75
C ASP A 50 7.39 -0.29 -8.35
N GLU A 51 7.13 1.01 -8.22
CA GLU A 51 7.00 1.67 -6.92
C GLU A 51 5.76 1.17 -6.15
N LEU A 52 4.63 1.06 -6.84
CA LEU A 52 3.40 0.56 -6.21
C LEU A 52 3.53 -0.92 -5.81
N ASP A 53 4.17 -1.73 -6.65
CA ASP A 53 4.48 -3.14 -6.35
C ASP A 53 5.41 -3.29 -5.15
N ALA A 54 6.49 -2.51 -5.12
CA ALA A 54 7.44 -2.51 -4.01
C ALA A 54 6.77 -2.09 -2.70
N ALA A 55 5.89 -1.09 -2.73
CA ALA A 55 5.11 -0.68 -1.58
C ALA A 55 4.17 -1.79 -1.09
N ALA A 56 3.41 -2.40 -2.01
CA ALA A 56 2.49 -3.49 -1.68
C ALA A 56 3.22 -4.72 -1.13
N GLN A 57 4.37 -5.09 -1.71
CA GLN A 57 5.20 -6.18 -1.22
C GLN A 57 5.79 -5.88 0.18
N ALA A 58 6.23 -4.65 0.43
CA ALA A 58 6.73 -4.24 1.73
C ALA A 58 5.65 -4.38 2.81
N ILE A 59 4.41 -3.96 2.51
CA ILE A 59 3.25 -4.13 3.41
C ILE A 59 2.95 -5.61 3.63
N TRP A 60 2.88 -6.39 2.55
CA TRP A 60 2.61 -7.84 2.60
C TRP A 60 3.55 -8.58 3.54
N ARG A 61 4.84 -8.25 3.50
CA ARG A 61 5.88 -8.87 4.34
C ARG A 61 5.95 -8.30 5.76
N ALA A 62 5.52 -7.06 5.97
CA ALA A 62 5.66 -6.39 7.26
C ALA A 62 4.46 -6.63 8.20
N LEU A 63 3.27 -6.89 7.65
CA LEU A 63 2.08 -7.10 8.48
C LEU A 63 2.18 -8.41 9.27
N PRO A 64 1.82 -8.42 10.58
CA PRO A 64 1.87 -9.63 11.41
C PRO A 64 0.69 -10.59 11.17
N TRP A 65 -0.16 -10.31 10.17
CA TRP A 65 -1.32 -11.08 9.76
C TRP A 65 -1.47 -11.00 8.25
N GLU A 66 -2.06 -12.03 7.64
CA GLU A 66 -2.29 -12.07 6.19
C GLU A 66 -3.41 -11.11 5.76
N PRO A 67 -3.12 -10.05 4.99
CA PRO A 67 -4.16 -9.22 4.40
C PRO A 67 -4.78 -9.93 3.19
N ASN A 68 -6.11 -9.98 3.10
CA ASN A 68 -6.80 -10.32 1.85
C ASN A 68 -6.68 -9.16 0.83
N ALA A 69 -6.73 -7.92 1.32
CA ALA A 69 -6.62 -6.73 0.49
C ALA A 69 -5.77 -5.63 1.13
N ILE A 70 -5.09 -4.84 0.29
CA ILE A 70 -4.28 -3.67 0.68
C ILE A 70 -4.83 -2.44 -0.04
N ALA A 71 -5.48 -1.55 0.71
CA ALA A 71 -6.04 -0.30 0.21
C ALA A 71 -5.08 0.87 0.48
N LEU A 72 -4.65 1.54 -0.59
CA LEU A 72 -3.68 2.62 -0.55
C LEU A 72 -4.25 3.86 -1.19
N VAL A 73 -4.07 4.98 -0.51
CA VAL A 73 -4.15 6.32 -1.09
C VAL A 73 -2.76 6.93 -0.98
N ALA A 74 -2.35 7.77 -1.93
CA ALA A 74 -1.09 8.49 -1.85
C ALA A 74 -1.35 10.00 -1.88
N GLY A 75 -0.54 10.74 -1.13
CA GLY A 75 -0.64 12.19 -1.09
C GLY A 75 0.69 12.87 -0.77
N VAL A 76 0.89 14.07 -1.28
CA VAL A 76 2.14 14.82 -1.06
C VAL A 76 2.21 15.36 0.35
N ALA A 77 3.36 15.17 1.01
CA ALA A 77 3.62 15.69 2.35
C ALA A 77 3.68 17.23 2.34
N GLY A 78 2.96 17.86 3.26
CA GLY A 78 2.94 19.32 3.44
C GLY A 78 2.10 19.75 4.63
N ASP A 79 2.09 21.06 4.92
CA ASP A 79 1.36 21.66 6.05
C ASP A 79 -0.17 21.79 5.83
N GLY A 80 -0.75 21.08 4.86
CA GLY A 80 -2.15 21.19 4.43
C GLY A 80 -2.80 19.87 4.01
N GLU A 81 -3.97 19.92 3.35
CA GLU A 81 -4.55 18.71 2.75
C GLU A 81 -3.61 18.16 1.68
N PRO A 82 -3.21 16.88 1.76
CA PRO A 82 -2.22 16.33 0.86
C PRO A 82 -2.78 16.30 -0.57
N GLU A 83 -1.99 16.79 -1.51
CA GLU A 83 -2.33 16.71 -2.93
C GLU A 83 -2.37 15.23 -3.35
N PRO A 84 -3.50 14.72 -3.85
CA PRO A 84 -3.66 13.30 -4.14
C PRO A 84 -2.78 12.89 -5.33
N VAL A 85 -2.10 11.76 -5.19
CA VAL A 85 -1.34 11.12 -6.26
C VAL A 85 -2.16 9.95 -6.81
N ASP A 86 -2.38 9.91 -8.13
CA ASP A 86 -3.13 8.82 -8.75
C ASP A 86 -2.26 7.54 -8.86
N LEU A 87 -2.73 6.47 -8.22
CA LEU A 87 -2.11 5.15 -8.18
C LEU A 87 -2.72 4.18 -9.20
N ARG A 88 -3.81 4.56 -9.88
CA ARG A 88 -4.59 3.65 -10.72
C ARG A 88 -3.85 3.24 -11.98
N ASP A 89 -3.12 4.18 -12.59
CA ASP A 89 -2.30 3.90 -13.76
C ASP A 89 -1.20 2.89 -13.41
N ALA A 90 -0.51 3.09 -12.27
CA ALA A 90 0.48 2.13 -11.77
C ALA A 90 -0.13 0.75 -11.48
N ALA A 91 -1.35 0.71 -10.93
CA ALA A 91 -2.01 -0.54 -10.56
C ALA A 91 -2.47 -1.35 -11.78
N ALA A 92 -2.74 -0.70 -12.92
CA ALA A 92 -3.16 -1.35 -14.15
C ALA A 92 -2.10 -2.33 -14.70
N ASP A 93 -0.83 -2.10 -14.38
CA ASP A 93 0.30 -2.89 -14.86
C ASP A 93 0.78 -3.97 -13.87
N LEU A 94 0.00 -4.27 -12.81
CA LEU A 94 0.42 -5.17 -11.72
C LEU A 94 -0.02 -6.64 -11.84
N GLU A 95 -0.48 -7.08 -13.01
CA GLU A 95 -0.84 -8.48 -13.24
C GLU A 95 0.28 -9.44 -12.75
N PRO A 96 -0.05 -10.53 -12.02
CA PRO A 96 -1.38 -11.09 -11.78
C PRO A 96 -2.15 -10.48 -10.59
N MET A 97 -1.63 -9.44 -9.94
CA MET A 97 -2.33 -8.78 -8.83
C MET A 97 -3.53 -7.99 -9.36
N GLY A 98 -4.69 -8.19 -8.74
CA GLY A 98 -5.89 -7.46 -9.09
C GLY A 98 -6.00 -6.14 -8.33
N PHE A 99 -6.72 -5.17 -8.89
CA PHE A 99 -6.99 -3.90 -8.21
C PHE A 99 -8.41 -3.37 -8.47
N THR A 100 -8.88 -2.54 -7.55
CA THR A 100 -10.09 -1.72 -7.69
C THR A 100 -9.79 -0.29 -7.27
N ASN A 101 -10.56 0.68 -7.78
CA ASN A 101 -10.37 2.08 -7.43
C ASN A 101 -10.84 2.35 -5.98
N ALA A 102 -10.05 3.11 -5.22
CA ALA A 102 -10.36 3.51 -3.85
C ALA A 102 -10.15 5.02 -3.65
N GLY A 103 -11.19 5.74 -3.20
CA GLY A 103 -11.07 7.16 -2.86
C GLY A 103 -10.54 8.06 -4.01
N GLN A 104 -9.80 9.11 -3.64
CA GLN A 104 -9.24 10.11 -4.56
C GLN A 104 -7.88 9.64 -5.12
N GLY A 105 -7.89 8.84 -6.19
CA GLY A 105 -6.66 8.36 -6.83
C GLY A 105 -6.05 7.11 -6.19
N GLY A 106 -6.61 6.61 -5.09
CA GLY A 106 -6.16 5.38 -4.46
C GLY A 106 -6.63 4.10 -5.15
N VAL A 107 -6.08 2.99 -4.68
CA VAL A 107 -6.35 1.63 -5.17
C VAL A 107 -6.51 0.66 -4.01
N SER A 108 -7.32 -0.38 -4.20
CA SER A 108 -7.37 -1.55 -3.34
C SER A 108 -6.86 -2.75 -4.11
N LEU A 109 -5.69 -3.24 -3.71
CA LEU A 109 -4.99 -4.39 -4.27
C LEU A 109 -5.49 -5.68 -3.61
N PHE A 110 -5.61 -6.75 -4.39
CA PHE A 110 -5.99 -8.08 -3.94
C PHE A 110 -5.25 -9.14 -4.77
N ASP A 111 -5.38 -10.41 -4.39
CA ASP A 111 -4.61 -11.52 -4.99
C ASP A 111 -3.09 -11.39 -4.84
N MET A 112 -2.63 -10.75 -3.75
CA MET A 112 -1.20 -10.64 -3.42
C MET A 112 -0.50 -12.01 -3.39
N SER A 113 -1.19 -13.07 -3.00
CA SER A 113 -0.62 -14.42 -3.01
C SER A 113 -0.35 -14.98 -4.41
N ALA A 114 -1.10 -14.54 -5.43
CA ALA A 114 -0.83 -14.89 -6.83
C ALA A 114 0.47 -14.24 -7.33
N ARG A 115 0.80 -13.05 -6.81
CA ARG A 115 1.99 -12.29 -7.20
C ARG A 115 3.22 -12.59 -6.33
N TYR A 116 3.05 -12.67 -5.01
CA TYR A 116 4.13 -12.80 -4.03
C TYR A 116 4.26 -14.19 -3.42
N GLY A 117 3.34 -15.12 -3.73
CA GLY A 117 3.28 -16.44 -3.11
C GLY A 117 2.56 -16.44 -1.75
N ALA A 118 2.51 -17.61 -1.10
CA ALA A 118 1.84 -17.76 0.19
C ALA A 118 2.42 -16.79 1.24
N TRP A 119 1.53 -16.19 2.04
CA TRP A 119 1.94 -15.32 3.13
C TRP A 119 2.67 -16.12 4.21
N THR A 120 3.69 -15.51 4.81
CA THR A 120 4.40 -16.03 5.98
C THR A 120 4.49 -14.94 7.03
N ALA A 121 4.29 -15.30 8.30
CA ALA A 121 4.44 -14.36 9.40
C ALA A 121 5.87 -13.80 9.43
N PRO A 122 6.05 -12.48 9.67
CA PRO A 122 7.36 -11.88 9.85
C PRO A 122 8.04 -12.43 11.13
N GLU A 123 9.35 -12.68 11.04
CA GLU A 123 10.21 -13.12 12.16
C GLU A 123 10.52 -12.01 13.18
#